data_AF-H1W5R0-F1
#
_entry.id   AF-H1W5R0-F1
#
_cell.length_a   1.000
_cell.length_b   1.000
_cell.length_c   1.000
_cell.angle_alpha   90.00
_cell.angle_beta   90.00
_cell.angle_gamma   90.00
#
_symmetry.space_group_name_H-M   'P 1'
#
loop_
_entity.id
_entity.type
_entity.pdbx_description
1 polymer ?
#
loop_
_entity_poly.entity_id
_entity_poly.type
_entity_poly.pdbx_seq_one_letter_code
_entity_poly.pdbx_strand_id
1 'polypeptide(L)'
;MNSHNQMKSAEADDAAWEATRGAVTGAVRWGAGAAVLGAFAWRFSPLYKGLTIQFKIYMQMSAMVLGSMLEADNRLREYEARVRIQKRMLRDKAKWERFEQEFLENPADEKK
;
A
#
# COMPACT_ATOMS: atom_id res chain seq x y z
N MET A 1 -29.97 5.60 -0.27
CA MET A 1 -29.14 4.51 0.29
C MET A 1 -28.02 4.01 -0.65
N ASN A 2 -27.62 4.76 -1.69
CA ASN A 2 -26.64 4.29 -2.70
C ASN A 2 -25.26 4.99 -2.68
N SER A 3 -25.14 6.15 -2.01
CA SER A 3 -23.90 6.95 -2.00
C SER A 3 -22.77 6.30 -1.19
N HIS A 4 -23.10 5.63 -0.08
CA HIS A 4 -22.09 5.02 0.80
C HIS A 4 -21.42 3.79 0.17
N ASN A 5 -22.10 3.10 -0.76
CA ASN A 5 -21.53 1.95 -1.47
C ASN A 5 -20.60 2.40 -2.62
N GLN A 6 -20.92 3.51 -3.28
CA GLN A 6 -20.08 4.06 -4.35
C GLN A 6 -18.79 4.73 -3.84
N MET A 7 -18.83 5.37 -2.66
CA MET A 7 -17.58 5.88 -2.05
C MET A 7 -16.64 4.74 -1.63
N LYS A 8 -17.19 3.63 -1.12
CA LYS A 8 -16.41 2.43 -0.79
C LYS A 8 -15.80 1.77 -2.02
N SER A 9 -16.51 1.73 -3.16
CA SER A 9 -15.96 1.16 -4.40
C SER A 9 -14.88 2.06 -4.99
N ALA A 10 -15.06 3.38 -4.98
CA ALA A 10 -14.06 4.32 -5.46
C ALA A 10 -12.77 4.28 -4.62
N GLU A 11 -12.89 4.21 -3.29
CA GLU A 11 -11.75 4.09 -2.38
C GLU A 11 -11.03 2.73 -2.52
N ALA A 12 -11.77 1.66 -2.82
CA ALA A 12 -11.21 0.34 -3.10
C ALA A 12 -10.48 0.29 -4.46
N ASP A 13 -11.02 0.92 -5.50
CA ASP A 13 -10.40 0.99 -6.82
C ASP A 13 -9.11 1.81 -6.79
N ASP A 14 -9.09 2.95 -6.10
CA ASP A 14 -7.88 3.76 -5.91
C ASP A 14 -6.80 3.00 -5.10
N ALA A 15 -7.21 2.28 -4.06
CA ALA A 15 -6.29 1.45 -3.28
C ALA A 15 -5.71 0.30 -4.12
N ALA A 16 -6.53 -0.36 -4.94
CA ALA A 16 -6.09 -1.40 -5.86
C ALA A 16 -5.12 -0.86 -6.93
N TRP A 17 -5.37 0.36 -7.42
CA TRP A 17 -4.51 1.01 -8.40
C TRP A 17 -3.14 1.38 -7.81
N GLU A 18 -3.13 1.94 -6.61
CA GLU A 18 -1.90 2.31 -5.91
C GLU A 18 -1.07 1.07 -5.54
N ALA A 19 -1.73 -0.01 -5.11
CA ALA A 19 -1.09 -1.29 -4.84
C ALA A 19 -0.50 -1.92 -6.11
N THR A 20 -1.23 -1.85 -7.23
CA THR A 20 -0.77 -2.37 -8.53
C THR A 20 0.47 -1.63 -9.00
N ARG A 21 0.48 -0.29 -8.92
CA ARG A 21 1.65 0.52 -9.25
C ARG A 21 2.84 0.17 -8.34
N GLY A 22 2.60 0.01 -7.04
CA GLY A 22 3.58 -0.44 -6.06
C GLY A 22 4.19 -1.81 -6.40
N ALA A 23 3.35 -2.78 -6.75
CA ALA A 23 3.77 -4.12 -7.13
C ALA A 23 4.60 -4.13 -8.42
N VAL A 24 4.22 -3.33 -9.42
CA VAL A 24 4.98 -3.18 -10.66
C VAL A 24 6.33 -2.52 -10.38
N THR A 25 6.38 -1.45 -9.59
CA THR A 25 7.65 -0.82 -9.21
C THR A 25 8.54 -1.76 -8.40
N GLY A 26 7.97 -2.57 -7.50
CA GLY A 26 8.67 -3.60 -6.75
C GLY A 26 9.25 -4.67 -7.67
N ALA A 27 8.44 -5.22 -8.57
CA ALA A 27 8.87 -6.22 -9.55
C ALA A 27 10.00 -5.70 -10.45
N VAL A 28 9.89 -4.46 -10.94
CA VAL A 28 10.92 -3.86 -11.81
C VAL A 28 12.21 -3.61 -11.03
N ARG A 29 12.15 -3.02 -9.83
CA ARG A 29 13.34 -2.70 -9.03
C ARG A 29 14.09 -3.95 -8.60
N TRP A 30 13.37 -4.96 -8.11
CA TRP A 30 13.96 -6.23 -7.71
C TRP A 30 14.37 -7.09 -8.90
N GLY A 31 13.63 -7.03 -10.01
CA GLY A 31 14.01 -7.67 -11.27
C GLY A 31 15.31 -7.11 -11.82
N ALA A 32 15.49 -5.79 -11.84
CA ALA A 32 16.75 -5.16 -12.25
C ALA A 32 17.92 -5.60 -11.34
N GLY A 33 17.72 -5.61 -10.02
CA GLY A 33 18.72 -6.07 -9.05
C GLY A 33 19.10 -7.54 -9.25
N ALA A 34 18.11 -8.42 -9.44
CA ALA A 34 18.32 -9.83 -9.70
C ALA A 34 19.02 -10.10 -11.04
N ALA A 35 18.73 -9.30 -12.07
CA ALA A 35 19.39 -9.42 -13.36
C ALA A 35 20.88 -9.04 -13.26
N VAL A 36 21.20 -7.97 -12.52
CA VAL A 36 22.59 -7.57 -12.23
C VAL A 36 23.29 -8.68 -11.45
N LEU A 37 22.70 -9.18 -10.37
CA LEU A 37 23.25 -10.29 -9.59
C LEU A 37 23.44 -11.55 -10.43
N GLY A 38 22.50 -11.86 -11.33
CA GLY A 38 22.60 -12.98 -12.27
C GLY A 38 23.75 -12.82 -13.26
N ALA A 39 24.02 -11.59 -13.73
CA ALA A 39 25.16 -11.29 -14.60
C ALA A 39 26.49 -11.44 -13.84
N PHE A 40 26.57 -10.95 -12.60
CA PHE A 40 27.72 -11.17 -11.71
C PHE A 40 27.94 -12.65 -11.44
N ALA A 41 26.89 -13.40 -11.09
CA ALA A 41 26.96 -14.82 -10.84
C ALA A 41 27.45 -15.59 -12.08
N TRP A 42 26.98 -15.23 -13.28
CA TRP A 42 27.48 -15.82 -14.52
C TRP A 42 28.96 -15.50 -14.79
N ARG A 43 29.44 -14.32 -14.42
CA ARG A 43 30.84 -13.92 -14.63
C ARG A 43 31.83 -14.59 -13.66
N PHE A 44 31.45 -14.75 -12.40
CA PHE A 44 32.34 -15.20 -11.32
C PHE A 44 32.15 -16.66 -10.90
N SER A 45 30.95 -17.23 -11.04
CA SER A 45 30.64 -18.57 -10.55
C SER A 45 30.57 -19.60 -11.69
N PRO A 46 31.43 -20.64 -11.70
CA PRO A 46 31.34 -21.73 -12.67
C PRO A 46 30.08 -22.59 -12.47
N LEU A 47 29.54 -22.65 -11.24
CA LEU A 47 28.25 -23.30 -10.96
C LEU A 47 27.12 -22.62 -11.72
N TYR A 48 27.05 -21.28 -11.71
CA TYR A 48 26.00 -20.51 -12.40
C TYR A 48 26.07 -20.65 -13.93
N LYS A 49 27.26 -20.92 -14.48
CA LYS A 49 27.42 -21.21 -15.91
C LYS A 49 26.80 -22.54 -16.29
N GLY A 50 26.96 -23.57 -15.46
CA GLY A 50 26.42 -24.92 -15.68
C GLY A 50 24.92 -25.07 -15.43
N LEU A 51 24.27 -24.08 -14.81
CA LEU A 51 22.83 -24.06 -14.60
C LEU A 51 22.04 -23.93 -15.91
N THR A 52 20.89 -24.61 -15.97
CA THR A 52 19.98 -24.55 -17.11
C THR A 52 19.38 -23.15 -17.26
N ILE A 53 18.99 -22.80 -18.50
CA ILE A 53 18.33 -21.52 -18.78
C ILE A 53 17.02 -21.40 -17.99
N GLN A 54 16.26 -22.49 -17.88
CA GLN A 54 15.02 -22.53 -17.10
C GLN A 54 15.24 -22.15 -15.64
N PHE A 55 16.29 -22.67 -15.00
CA PHE A 55 16.55 -22.37 -13.59
C PHE A 55 16.99 -20.91 -13.39
N LYS A 56 17.71 -20.33 -14.36
CA LYS A 56 18.09 -18.90 -14.34
C LYS A 56 16.87 -17.99 -14.41
N ILE A 57 15.94 -18.30 -15.33
CA ILE A 57 14.67 -17.58 -15.44
C ILE A 57 13.84 -17.76 -14.16
N TYR A 58 13.78 -18.98 -13.61
CA TYR A 58 13.10 -19.23 -12.36
C TYR A 58 13.62 -18.33 -11.23
N MET A 59 14.94 -18.27 -11.00
CA MET A 59 15.52 -17.38 -9.99
C MET A 59 15.18 -15.91 -10.23
N GLN A 60 15.21 -15.45 -11.49
CA GLN A 60 14.84 -14.09 -11.86
C GLN A 60 13.37 -13.80 -11.51
N MET A 61 12.46 -14.71 -11.89
CA MET A 61 11.03 -14.59 -11.60
C MET A 61 10.76 -14.63 -10.09
N SER A 62 11.42 -15.51 -9.35
CA SER A 62 11.29 -15.59 -7.89
C SER A 62 11.69 -14.30 -7.20
N ALA A 63 12.78 -13.65 -7.65
CA ALA A 63 13.19 -12.36 -7.11
C ALA A 63 12.18 -11.24 -7.42
N MET A 64 11.59 -11.24 -8.62
CA MET A 64 10.55 -10.27 -8.99
C MET A 64 9.26 -10.45 -8.19
N VAL A 65 8.82 -11.70 -7.98
CA VAL A 65 7.62 -12.02 -7.19
C VAL A 65 7.82 -11.67 -5.72
N LEU A 66 9.00 -11.99 -5.15
CA LEU A 66 9.30 -11.60 -3.78
C LEU A 66 9.38 -10.07 -3.64
N GLY A 67 9.99 -9.41 -4.62
CA GLY A 67 10.07 -7.96 -4.66
C GLY A 67 8.72 -7.26 -4.78
N SER A 68 7.79 -7.81 -5.56
CA SER A 68 6.45 -7.26 -5.68
C SER A 68 5.64 -7.43 -4.40
N MET A 69 5.73 -8.58 -3.74
CA MET A 69 5.09 -8.82 -2.45
C MET A 69 5.59 -7.85 -1.38
N LEU A 70 6.91 -7.67 -1.29
CA LEU A 70 7.51 -6.84 -0.23
C LEU A 70 7.15 -5.35 -0.37
N GLU A 71 7.12 -4.84 -1.60
CA GLU A 71 6.73 -3.45 -1.88
C GLU A 71 5.20 -3.26 -1.71
N ALA A 72 4.39 -4.25 -2.07
CA ALA A 72 2.95 -4.25 -1.84
C ALA A 72 2.61 -4.24 -0.35
N ASP A 73 3.26 -5.09 0.45
CA ASP A 73 3.07 -5.15 1.91
C ASP A 73 3.47 -3.83 2.58
N ASN A 74 4.59 -3.23 2.14
CA ASN A 74 5.03 -1.95 2.67
C ASN A 74 4.00 -0.85 2.37
N ARG A 75 3.47 -0.81 1.14
CA ARG A 75 2.46 0.18 0.75
C ARG A 75 1.13 -0.02 1.48
N LEU A 76 0.74 -1.27 1.73
CA LEU A 76 -0.48 -1.61 2.47
C LEU A 76 -0.38 -1.17 3.94
N ARG A 77 0.77 -1.36 4.59
CA ARG A 77 1.01 -0.89 5.97
C ARG A 77 0.95 0.63 6.07
N GLU A 78 1.54 1.34 5.11
CA GLU A 78 1.45 2.80 5.06
C GLU A 78 0.00 3.28 4.89
N TYR A 79 -0.77 2.60 4.03
CA TYR A 79 -2.18 2.91 3.83
C TYR A 79 -3.00 2.70 5.11
N GLU A 80 -2.80 1.58 5.80
CA GLU A 80 -3.50 1.29 7.05
C GLU A 80 -3.22 2.35 8.13
N ALA A 81 -1.96 2.79 8.25
CA ALA A 81 -1.57 3.85 9.17
C ALA A 81 -2.27 5.18 8.85
N ARG A 82 -2.34 5.57 7.57
CA ARG A 82 -3.04 6.78 7.12
C ARG A 82 -4.52 6.73 7.43
N VAL A 83 -5.19 5.62 7.09
CA VAL A 83 -6.63 5.43 7.35
C VAL A 83 -6.94 5.50 8.85
N ARG A 84 -6.07 4.95 9.70
CA ARG A 84 -6.24 4.98 11.16
C ARG A 84 -6.22 6.41 11.70
N ILE A 85 -5.32 7.26 11.20
CA ILE A 85 -5.25 8.69 11.59
C ILE A 85 -6.47 9.45 11.08
N GLN A 86 -6.87 9.24 9.82
CA GLN A 86 -8.06 9.89 9.26
C GLN A 86 -9.32 9.56 10.06
N LYS A 87 -9.52 8.29 10.45
CA LYS A 87 -10.66 7.87 11.29
C LYS A 87 -10.67 8.55 12.66
N ARG A 88 -9.50 8.84 13.25
CA ARG A 88 -9.41 9.60 14.51
C ARG A 88 -9.84 11.05 14.29
N MET A 89 -9.27 11.73 13.30
CA MET A 89 -9.63 13.12 12.98
C MET A 89 -11.11 13.29 12.65
N LEU A 90 -11.71 12.36 11.90
CA LEU A 90 -13.14 12.40 11.59
C LEU A 90 -14.02 12.22 12.83
N ARG A 91 -13.64 11.33 13.76
CA ARG A 91 -14.36 11.17 15.04
C ARG A 91 -14.26 12.42 15.91
N ASP A 92 -13.11 13.06 15.93
CA ASP A 92 -12.89 14.28 16.72
C ASP A 92 -13.69 15.45 16.13
N LYS A 93 -13.72 15.60 14.80
CA LYS A 93 -14.59 16.57 14.12
C LYS A 93 -16.07 16.32 14.40
N ALA A 94 -16.54 15.08 14.30
CA ALA A 94 -17.94 14.75 14.57
C ALA A 94 -18.34 15.00 16.03
N LYS A 95 -17.42 14.86 16.99
CA LYS A 95 -17.67 15.26 18.38
C LYS A 95 -17.76 16.78 18.51
N TRP A 96 -16.86 17.52 17.86
CA TRP A 96 -16.86 18.97 17.86
C TRP A 96 -18.16 19.55 17.28
N GLU A 97 -18.61 19.03 16.15
CA GLU A 97 -19.88 19.44 15.51
C GLU A 97 -21.09 19.20 16.43
N ARG A 98 -21.12 18.10 17.20
CA ARG A 98 -22.18 17.86 18.19
C ARG A 98 -22.13 18.84 19.36
N PHE A 99 -20.94 19.14 19.87
CA PHE A 99 -20.79 20.16 20.92
C PHE A 99 -21.26 21.53 20.43
N GLU A 100 -20.90 21.92 19.22
CA GLU A 100 -21.31 23.19 18.63
C GLU A 100 -22.83 23.26 18.45
N GLN A 101 -23.47 22.16 18.04
CA GLN A 101 -24.94 22.07 17.98
C GLN A 101 -25.60 22.17 19.36
N GLU A 102 -25.10 21.47 20.38
CA GLU A 102 -25.64 21.55 21.75
C GLU A 102 -25.48 22.95 22.35
N PHE A 103 -24.35 23.63 22.10
CA PHE A 103 -24.13 25.01 22.53
C PHE A 103 -25.03 26.03 21.80
N LEU A 104 -25.25 25.84 20.50
CA LEU A 104 -26.11 26.72 19.70
C LEU A 104 -27.61 26.51 19.95
N GLU A 105 -28.01 25.28 20.29
CA GLU A 105 -29.41 24.93 20.59
C GLU A 105 -29.80 25.30 22.02
N ASN A 106 -28.83 25.43 22.95
CA ASN A 106 -29.09 25.83 24.33
C ASN A 106 -28.28 27.08 24.80
N PRO A 107 -28.50 28.27 24.24
CA PRO A 107 -27.86 29.51 24.68
C PRO A 107 -28.42 30.09 26.00
N ALA A 108 -29.30 29.35 26.71
CA ALA A 108 -30.17 29.90 27.75
C ALA A 108 -29.97 29.39 29.19
N ASP A 109 -28.95 28.56 29.46
CA ASP A 109 -28.71 28.00 30.82
C ASP A 109 -27.54 28.64 31.58
N GLU A 110 -26.95 29.74 31.10
CA GLU A 110 -25.87 30.45 31.80
C GLU A 110 -26.32 31.65 32.66
N LYS A 111 -27.64 31.82 32.85
CA LYS A 111 -28.17 32.79 33.81
C LYS A 111 -29.27 32.19 34.68
N LYS A 112 -28.89 31.39 35.68
CA LYS A 112 -29.68 31.26 36.90
C LYS A 112 -28.84 30.86 38.10
#